data_AF-X1Q924-F1
#
_entry.id   AF-X1Q924-F1
#
_cell.length_a   1.000
_cell.length_b   1.000
_cell.length_c   1.000
_cell.angle_alpha   90.00
_cell.angle_beta   90.00
_cell.angle_gamma   90.00
#
_symmetry.space_group_name_H-M   'P 1'
#
loop_
_entity.id
_entity.type
_entity.pdbx_description
1 polymer ?
#
loop_
_entity_poly.entity_id
_entity_poly.type
_entity_poly.pdbx_seq_one_letter_code
_entity_poly.pdbx_strand_id
1 'polypeptide(L)'
;DGKGGGLLGYYFSNSLYLYFGIRGAYLVLISLSLISALFITEVSYFYIFNNLSNIIKIILNNISSLFKNTGIRLFKAPRPKEIPDYYEYGIKEKLAENLRKKRKEKKLKEEVIFDEDYQETTISTYQIPPLSLLSDSYAEDKIDTKFNIEGNIKILESTFSNFGINAKVVGVIQGPTVTRYEIQPAPGVKISKITNLSNDIALAFAVASVRIEAPIPGKNAVGIEVPNRERIDVYLREILQSDEFKNSKFKLPIALGIDIG
;
A
#
# COMPACT_ATOMS: atom_id res chain seq x y z
N ASP A 1 7.84 8.37 59.47
CA ASP A 1 7.42 9.69 58.97
C ASP A 1 6.85 9.60 57.57
N GLY A 2 5.51 9.60 57.46
CA GLY A 2 4.80 9.60 56.17
C GLY A 2 4.95 10.94 55.43
N LYS A 3 6.15 11.28 54.99
CA LYS A 3 6.37 12.50 54.21
C LYS A 3 6.06 12.23 52.74
N GLY A 4 4.92 12.77 52.29
CA GLY A 4 4.56 12.94 50.87
C GLY A 4 3.16 12.43 50.50
N GLY A 5 2.68 11.32 51.09
CA GLY A 5 1.46 10.63 50.63
C GLY A 5 0.41 10.30 51.70
N GLY A 6 0.57 10.79 52.93
CA GLY A 6 -0.31 10.47 54.05
C GLY A 6 -0.22 9.00 54.51
N LEU A 7 -1.06 8.59 55.46
CA LEU A 7 -1.07 7.23 56.01
C LEU A 7 -1.42 6.17 54.95
N LEU A 8 -2.38 6.46 54.08
CA LEU A 8 -2.79 5.56 53.00
C LEU A 8 -1.67 5.39 51.96
N GLY A 9 -1.02 6.47 51.55
CA GLY A 9 0.12 6.40 50.65
C GLY A 9 1.31 5.64 51.27
N TYR A 10 1.53 5.78 52.58
CA TYR A 10 2.55 5.00 53.29
C TYR A 10 2.26 3.50 53.24
N TYR A 11 1.04 3.05 53.60
CA TYR A 11 0.70 1.62 53.54
C TYR A 11 0.74 1.09 52.11
N PHE A 12 0.21 1.84 51.14
CA PHE A 12 0.18 1.42 49.75
C PHE A 12 1.60 1.31 49.14
N SER A 13 2.44 2.34 49.34
CA SER A 13 3.84 2.31 48.88
C SER A 13 4.66 1.24 49.59
N ASN A 14 4.44 1.02 50.88
CA ASN A 14 5.11 -0.03 51.65
C ASN A 14 4.71 -1.42 51.15
N SER A 15 3.43 -1.68 50.87
CA SER A 15 2.98 -2.92 50.24
C SER A 15 3.62 -3.14 48.87
N LEU A 16 3.63 -2.12 48.00
CA LEU A 16 4.29 -2.20 46.69
C LEU A 16 5.79 -2.48 46.79
N TYR A 17 6.47 -1.84 47.74
CA TYR A 17 7.88 -2.07 47.99
C TYR A 17 8.16 -3.50 48.46
N LEU A 18 7.32 -4.04 49.34
CA LEU A 18 7.46 -5.41 49.85
C LEU A 18 7.28 -6.46 48.76
N TYR A 19 6.31 -6.28 47.86
CA TYR A 19 6.02 -7.28 46.82
C TYR A 19 6.93 -7.17 45.58
N PHE A 20 7.31 -5.96 45.18
CA PHE A 20 7.96 -5.73 43.88
C PHE A 20 9.36 -5.11 43.99
N GLY A 21 9.82 -4.79 45.19
CA GLY A 21 11.06 -4.04 45.42
C GLY A 21 10.99 -2.62 44.87
N ILE A 22 12.07 -1.85 45.03
CA ILE A 22 12.06 -0.43 44.68
C ILE A 22 11.82 -0.18 43.18
N ARG A 23 12.49 -0.95 42.32
CA ARG A 23 12.40 -0.79 40.85
C ARG A 23 11.04 -1.24 40.32
N GLY A 24 10.50 -2.34 40.85
CA GLY A 24 9.20 -2.86 40.44
C GLY A 24 8.04 -1.98 40.92
N ALA A 25 8.12 -1.42 42.14
CA ALA A 25 7.13 -0.47 42.65
C ALA A 25 6.98 0.76 41.73
N TYR A 26 8.09 1.31 41.22
CA TYR A 26 8.04 2.42 40.26
C TYR A 26 7.40 2.02 38.92
N LEU A 27 7.70 0.83 38.39
CA LEU A 27 7.09 0.35 37.15
C LEU A 27 5.57 0.21 37.28
N VAL A 28 5.10 -0.33 38.40
CA VAL A 28 3.67 -0.50 38.68
C VAL A 28 2.97 0.85 38.88
N LEU A 29 3.59 1.80 39.56
CA LEU A 29 3.02 3.14 39.74
C LEU A 29 2.92 3.91 38.41
N ILE A 30 3.92 3.79 37.53
CA ILE A 30 3.90 4.44 36.21
C ILE A 30 2.81 3.83 35.32
N SER A 31 2.65 2.51 35.31
CA SER A 31 1.61 1.87 34.50
C SER A 31 0.20 2.24 34.99
N LEU A 32 -0.04 2.24 36.30
CA LEU A 32 -1.31 2.69 36.90
C LEU A 32 -1.61 4.15 36.57
N SER A 33 -0.59 5.02 36.60
CA SER A 33 -0.74 6.43 36.24
C SER A 33 -1.15 6.60 34.77
N LEU A 34 -0.52 5.85 33.85
CA LEU A 34 -0.86 5.89 32.43
C LEU A 34 -2.29 5.39 32.16
N ILE A 35 -2.70 4.30 32.81
CA ILE A 35 -4.06 3.76 32.70
C ILE A 35 -5.08 4.76 33.25
N SER A 36 -4.80 5.38 34.40
CA SER A 36 -5.66 6.40 34.99
C SER A 36 -5.82 7.62 34.08
N ALA A 37 -4.74 8.09 33.47
CA ALA A 37 -4.78 9.19 32.51
C ALA A 37 -5.64 8.84 31.27
N LEU A 38 -5.66 7.58 30.83
CA LEU A 38 -6.53 7.13 29.74
C LEU A 38 -8.01 7.23 30.12
N PHE A 39 -8.39 6.82 31.33
CA PHE A 39 -9.77 6.93 31.79
C PHE A 39 -10.21 8.38 32.01
N ILE A 40 -9.34 9.23 32.54
CA ILE A 40 -9.67 10.65 32.79
C ILE A 40 -9.86 11.43 31.50
N THR A 41 -9.03 11.14 30.49
CA THR A 41 -9.04 11.94 29.27
C THR A 41 -10.09 11.48 28.27
N GLU A 42 -10.62 10.26 28.39
CA GLU A 42 -11.50 9.62 27.39
C GLU A 42 -10.92 9.64 25.95
N VAL A 43 -9.65 10.04 25.78
CA VAL A 43 -8.96 10.12 24.51
C VAL A 43 -8.24 8.80 24.28
N SER A 44 -8.53 8.16 23.14
CA SER A 44 -7.80 6.95 22.72
C SER A 44 -6.31 7.24 22.52
N TYR A 45 -5.45 6.32 22.99
CA TYR A 45 -4.01 6.37 22.72
C TYR A 45 -3.68 6.49 21.22
N PHE A 46 -4.56 6.03 20.34
CA PHE A 46 -4.41 6.17 18.90
C PHE A 46 -4.37 7.64 18.45
N TYR A 47 -5.21 8.50 19.05
CA TYR A 47 -5.24 9.93 18.75
C TYR A 47 -3.95 10.63 19.23
N ILE A 48 -3.45 10.26 20.41
CA ILE A 48 -2.20 10.80 20.96
C ILE A 48 -0.99 10.34 20.14
N PHE A 49 -0.97 9.07 19.71
CA PHE A 49 0.13 8.49 18.92
C PHE A 49 0.27 9.12 17.53
N ASN A 50 -0.85 9.39 16.86
CA ASN A 50 -0.81 9.99 15.52
C ASN A 50 -0.26 11.44 15.55
N ASN A 51 -0.47 12.15 16.67
CA ASN A 51 0.06 13.51 16.89
C ASN A 51 1.43 13.54 17.58
N LEU A 52 1.97 12.37 17.97
CA LEU A 52 3.21 12.24 18.71
C LEU A 52 4.42 12.74 17.91
N SER A 53 4.39 12.65 16.57
CA SER A 53 5.47 13.18 15.71
C SER A 53 5.69 14.69 15.92
N ASN A 54 4.62 15.46 16.11
CA ASN A 54 4.71 16.90 16.31
C ASN A 54 5.24 17.22 17.72
N ILE A 55 4.82 16.47 18.74
CA ILE A 55 5.29 16.61 20.12
C ILE A 55 6.77 16.20 20.23
N ILE A 56 7.17 15.08 19.62
CA ILE A 56 8.58 14.63 19.55
C ILE A 56 9.44 15.66 18.82
N LYS A 57 8.97 16.24 17.71
CA LYS A 57 9.71 17.32 17.01
C LYS A 57 9.91 18.55 17.89
N ILE A 58 8.89 18.96 18.66
CA ILE A 58 8.98 20.10 19.58
C ILE A 58 9.96 19.78 20.72
N ILE A 59 9.89 18.58 21.28
CA ILE A 59 10.79 18.12 22.36
C ILE A 59 12.24 17.99 21.86
N LEU A 60 12.48 17.42 20.67
CA LEU A 60 13.80 17.32 20.05
C LEU A 60 14.38 18.70 19.72
N ASN A 61 13.56 19.62 19.20
CA ASN A 61 14.01 20.98 18.93
C ASN A 61 14.36 21.72 20.24
N ASN A 62 13.60 21.50 21.32
CA ASN A 62 13.91 22.05 22.65
C ASN A 62 15.14 21.40 23.30
N ILE A 63 15.34 20.09 23.18
CA ILE A 63 16.51 19.36 23.71
C ILE A 63 17.79 19.69 22.90
N SER A 64 17.66 20.01 21.61
CA SER A 64 18.79 20.47 20.80
C SER A 64 19.41 21.78 21.31
N SER A 65 18.66 22.55 22.11
CA SER A 65 19.20 23.74 22.80
C SER A 65 20.03 23.38 24.04
N LEU A 66 19.77 22.22 24.66
CA LEU A 66 20.52 21.70 25.81
C LEU A 66 21.80 20.97 25.37
N PHE A 67 21.81 20.30 24.21
CA PHE A 67 23.01 19.61 23.69
C PHE A 67 23.98 20.50 22.91
N LYS A 68 23.65 21.75 22.61
CA LYS A 68 24.57 22.69 21.94
C LYS A 68 25.72 23.20 22.83
N ASN A 69 25.65 22.98 24.16
CA ASN A 69 26.70 23.39 25.11
C ASN A 69 27.67 22.27 25.52
N THR A 70 27.53 21.06 24.97
CA THR A 70 28.56 20.01 25.11
C THR A 70 29.21 19.78 23.75
N GLY A 71 30.34 20.46 23.55
CA GLY A 71 31.07 20.47 22.30
C GLY A 71 31.57 19.09 21.90
N ILE A 72 31.09 18.60 20.76
CA ILE A 72 31.77 17.56 19.98
C ILE A 72 31.76 18.01 18.51
N ARG A 73 32.93 18.45 18.05
CA ARG A 73 33.23 18.66 16.63
C ARG A 73 33.28 17.30 15.94
N LEU A 74 32.25 16.93 15.18
CA LEU A 74 32.31 15.76 14.30
C LEU A 74 31.89 16.16 12.88
N PHE A 75 32.90 16.17 12.02
CA PHE A 75 32.92 15.92 10.58
C PHE A 75 31.91 16.61 9.66
N LYS A 76 32.46 17.49 8.82
CA LYS A 76 31.86 18.08 7.63
C LYS A 76 31.62 16.98 6.58
N ALA A 77 30.37 16.69 6.25
CA ALA A 77 30.00 15.72 5.23
C ALA A 77 30.44 16.18 3.82
N PRO A 78 30.84 15.27 2.91
CA PRO A 78 31.15 15.62 1.52
C PRO A 78 29.89 16.05 0.77
N ARG A 79 30.03 17.03 -0.13
CA ARG A 79 28.95 17.48 -1.03
C ARG A 79 28.54 16.34 -1.99
N PRO A 80 27.24 16.13 -2.27
CA PRO A 80 26.81 15.19 -3.30
C PRO A 80 27.34 15.60 -4.68
N LYS A 81 27.80 14.63 -5.47
CA LYS A 81 28.13 14.82 -6.89
C LYS A 81 26.84 15.18 -7.65
N GLU A 82 26.88 16.26 -8.42
CA GLU A 82 25.83 16.63 -9.36
C GLU A 82 25.63 15.51 -10.40
N ILE A 83 24.39 15.07 -10.54
CA ILE A 83 23.95 14.12 -11.56
C ILE A 83 23.54 14.94 -12.79
N PRO A 84 23.92 14.58 -14.03
CA PRO A 84 23.57 15.35 -15.21
C PRO A 84 22.05 15.42 -15.44
N ASP A 85 21.57 16.62 -15.72
CA ASP A 85 20.17 16.93 -16.07
C ASP A 85 19.71 16.11 -17.28
N TYR A 86 18.77 15.19 -17.06
CA TYR A 86 18.01 14.56 -18.14
C TYR A 86 16.78 15.41 -18.42
N TYR A 87 16.76 16.11 -19.55
CA TYR A 87 15.66 16.98 -19.97
C TYR A 87 14.38 16.16 -20.24
N GLU A 88 13.41 16.24 -19.32
CA GLU A 88 12.04 15.78 -19.51
C GLU A 88 11.27 16.83 -20.36
N TYR A 89 11.09 16.56 -21.66
CA TYR A 89 10.37 17.43 -22.58
C TYR A 89 8.87 17.51 -22.22
N GLY A 90 8.45 18.64 -21.65
CA GLY A 90 7.35 19.45 -22.19
C GLY A 90 5.88 19.00 -22.08
N ILE A 91 5.52 17.88 -21.41
CA ILE A 91 4.10 17.45 -21.31
C ILE A 91 3.44 17.84 -19.97
N LYS A 92 4.21 18.07 -18.90
CA LYS A 92 3.64 18.31 -17.55
C LYS A 92 2.97 19.68 -17.38
N GLU A 93 3.36 20.69 -18.13
CA GLU A 93 2.90 22.07 -17.87
C GLU A 93 1.44 22.29 -18.31
N LYS A 94 1.03 21.73 -19.46
CA LYS A 94 -0.36 21.80 -19.94
C LYS A 94 -1.34 20.92 -19.14
N LEU A 95 -0.87 19.83 -18.53
CA LEU A 95 -1.71 18.96 -17.70
C LEU A 95 -1.93 19.57 -16.30
N ALA A 96 -0.88 20.17 -15.72
CA ALA A 96 -0.94 20.82 -14.41
C ALA A 96 -1.83 22.07 -14.41
N GLU A 97 -1.86 22.84 -15.51
CA GLU A 97 -2.68 24.04 -15.63
C GLU A 97 -4.18 23.70 -15.78
N ASN A 98 -4.51 22.63 -16.53
CA ASN A 98 -5.88 22.12 -16.65
C ASN A 98 -6.40 21.51 -15.33
N LEU A 99 -5.56 20.78 -14.60
CA LEU A 99 -5.89 20.26 -13.27
C LEU A 99 -6.08 21.41 -12.24
N ARG A 100 -5.30 22.50 -12.33
CA ARG A 100 -5.46 23.69 -11.48
C ARG A 100 -6.73 24.49 -11.76
N LYS A 101 -7.15 24.61 -13.02
CA LYS A 101 -8.42 25.26 -13.38
C LYS A 101 -9.63 24.44 -12.92
N LYS A 102 -9.61 23.11 -13.09
CA LYS A 102 -10.72 22.23 -12.68
C LYS A 102 -10.88 22.09 -11.15
N ARG A 103 -9.80 22.27 -10.37
CA ARG A 103 -9.82 22.23 -8.90
C ARG A 103 -10.27 23.53 -8.22
N LYS A 104 -10.23 24.68 -8.92
CA LYS A 104 -10.58 25.98 -8.31
C LYS A 104 -12.09 26.27 -8.22
N GLU A 105 -12.95 25.50 -8.91
CA GLU A 105 -14.41 25.70 -8.86
C GLU A 105 -15.17 24.72 -7.97
N LYS A 106 -14.50 23.77 -7.30
CA LYS A 106 -15.17 22.90 -6.32
C LYS A 106 -14.48 22.96 -4.96
N LYS A 107 -14.46 24.15 -4.36
CA LYS A 107 -14.46 24.24 -2.89
C LYS A 107 -15.84 23.77 -2.43
N LEU A 108 -16.00 22.46 -2.27
CA LEU A 108 -17.04 21.94 -1.37
C LEU A 108 -16.69 22.52 0.01
N LYS A 109 -17.56 23.38 0.52
CA LYS A 109 -17.57 23.67 1.94
C LYS A 109 -17.86 22.34 2.63
N GLU A 110 -16.91 21.83 3.39
CA GLU A 110 -17.20 20.81 4.41
C GLU A 110 -17.99 21.54 5.52
N GLU A 111 -19.28 21.75 5.26
CA GLU A 111 -20.24 21.89 6.34
C GLU A 111 -20.42 20.49 6.91
N VAL A 112 -19.82 20.26 8.08
CA VAL A 112 -20.20 19.15 8.94
C VAL A 112 -21.60 19.48 9.43
N ILE A 113 -22.61 19.06 8.66
CA ILE A 113 -23.99 18.99 9.11
C ILE A 113 -24.05 17.76 10.01
N PHE A 114 -23.77 17.94 11.30
CA PHE A 114 -24.35 17.04 12.30
C PHE A 114 -25.82 17.44 12.37
N ASP A 115 -26.67 16.70 11.65
CA ASP A 115 -28.11 16.79 11.83
C ASP A 115 -28.41 16.39 13.28
N GLU A 116 -28.62 17.37 14.16
CA GLU A 116 -29.12 17.19 15.53
C GLU A 116 -30.60 16.75 15.56
N ASP A 117 -31.21 16.51 14.40
CA ASP A 117 -32.59 16.07 14.26
C ASP A 117 -32.64 14.70 13.56
N TYR A 118 -31.99 13.69 14.17
CA TYR A 118 -32.27 12.28 13.86
C TYR A 118 -33.65 11.93 14.45
N GLN A 119 -34.71 12.47 13.85
CA GLN A 119 -36.05 11.94 14.03
C GLN A 119 -36.01 10.50 13.49
N GLU A 120 -36.36 9.52 14.32
CA GLU A 120 -36.58 8.13 13.90
C GLU A 120 -37.66 8.12 12.82
N THR A 121 -37.23 8.32 11.58
CA THR A 121 -38.08 8.18 10.43
C THR A 121 -38.37 6.70 10.35
N THR A 122 -39.64 6.34 10.47
CA THR A 122 -40.15 4.97 10.28
C THR A 122 -39.33 4.27 9.20
N ILE A 123 -38.58 3.23 9.59
CA ILE A 123 -37.56 2.58 8.77
C ILE A 123 -38.16 2.30 7.39
N SER A 124 -37.80 3.11 6.40
CA SER A 124 -38.14 2.79 5.03
C SER A 124 -37.37 1.53 4.68
N THR A 125 -38.06 0.52 4.17
CA THR A 125 -37.42 -0.74 3.77
C THR A 125 -36.27 -0.41 2.83
N TYR A 126 -35.05 -0.79 3.22
CA TYR A 126 -33.85 -0.53 2.43
C TYR A 126 -34.03 -0.99 0.99
N GLN A 127 -33.81 -0.09 0.03
CA GLN A 127 -33.85 -0.38 -1.39
C GLN A 127 -32.43 -0.39 -1.95
N ILE A 128 -32.10 -1.47 -2.67
CA ILE A 128 -30.79 -1.61 -3.31
C ILE A 128 -30.70 -0.57 -4.45
N PRO A 129 -29.64 0.26 -4.51
CA PRO A 129 -29.47 1.22 -5.58
C PRO A 129 -29.28 0.51 -6.93
N PRO A 130 -29.85 1.05 -8.03
CA PRO A 130 -29.69 0.42 -9.33
C PRO A 130 -28.25 0.57 -9.84
N LEU A 131 -27.77 -0.46 -10.55
CA LEU A 131 -26.41 -0.47 -11.14
C LEU A 131 -26.20 0.59 -12.22
N SER A 132 -27.28 1.19 -12.73
CA SER A 132 -27.23 2.32 -13.67
C SER A 132 -26.59 3.59 -13.08
N LEU A 133 -26.45 3.67 -11.75
CA LEU A 133 -25.69 4.74 -11.10
C LEU A 133 -24.17 4.60 -11.33
N LEU A 134 -23.71 3.42 -11.76
CA LEU A 134 -22.31 3.15 -12.04
C LEU A 134 -22.03 3.31 -13.53
N SER A 135 -20.84 3.82 -13.84
CA SER A 135 -20.35 3.96 -15.21
C SER A 135 -20.28 2.61 -15.91
N ASP A 136 -20.69 2.58 -17.17
CA ASP A 136 -20.48 1.44 -18.07
C ASP A 136 -19.01 1.35 -18.49
N SER A 137 -18.55 0.13 -18.73
CA SER A 137 -17.27 -0.09 -19.39
C SER A 137 -17.38 0.43 -20.82
N TYR A 138 -16.56 1.40 -21.19
CA TYR A 138 -16.44 1.78 -22.59
C TYR A 138 -15.84 0.57 -23.31
N ALA A 139 -16.52 0.07 -24.35
CA ALA A 139 -15.94 -0.91 -25.24
C ALA A 139 -14.76 -0.24 -25.97
N GLU A 140 -13.60 -0.18 -25.32
CA GLU A 140 -12.36 0.12 -26.01
C GLU A 140 -12.16 -1.01 -27.01
N ASP A 141 -12.10 -0.62 -28.28
CA ASP A 141 -11.77 -1.50 -29.39
C ASP A 141 -10.59 -2.35 -28.96
N LYS A 142 -10.73 -3.68 -29.06
CA LYS A 142 -9.63 -4.62 -28.83
C LYS A 142 -8.56 -4.31 -29.87
N ILE A 143 -7.71 -3.33 -29.58
CA ILE A 143 -6.54 -2.96 -30.36
C ILE A 143 -5.77 -4.24 -30.62
N ASP A 144 -5.29 -4.38 -31.85
CA ASP A 144 -4.76 -5.56 -32.52
C ASP A 144 -3.74 -6.34 -31.66
N THR A 145 -4.27 -7.10 -30.70
CA THR A 145 -3.54 -7.67 -29.55
C THR A 145 -2.65 -8.82 -29.99
N LYS A 146 -3.00 -9.45 -31.12
CA LYS A 146 -2.31 -10.61 -31.66
C LYS A 146 -0.91 -10.27 -32.18
N PHE A 147 -0.73 -9.11 -32.82
CA PHE A 147 0.58 -8.70 -33.35
C PHE A 147 1.58 -8.39 -32.23
N ASN A 148 1.10 -7.96 -31.06
CA ASN A 148 1.94 -7.63 -29.91
C ASN A 148 2.43 -8.90 -29.17
N ILE A 149 1.61 -9.95 -29.10
CA ILE A 149 1.94 -11.19 -28.38
C ILE A 149 3.12 -11.94 -29.02
N GLU A 150 3.11 -12.15 -30.35
CA GLU A 150 4.20 -12.88 -31.03
C GLU A 150 5.55 -12.17 -30.91
N GLY A 151 5.55 -10.82 -30.97
CA GLY A 151 6.74 -10.02 -30.74
C GLY A 151 7.29 -10.21 -29.33
N ASN A 152 6.42 -10.18 -28.32
CA ASN A 152 6.79 -10.38 -26.93
C ASN A 152 7.32 -11.79 -26.65
N ILE A 153 6.75 -12.82 -27.27
CA ILE A 153 7.28 -14.20 -27.21
C ILE A 153 8.72 -14.23 -27.72
N LYS A 154 8.98 -13.63 -28.89
CA LYS A 154 10.34 -13.57 -29.47
C LYS A 154 11.31 -12.83 -28.56
N ILE A 155 10.88 -11.75 -27.91
CA ILE A 155 11.71 -11.02 -26.93
C ILE A 155 12.08 -11.94 -25.76
N LEU A 156 11.10 -12.63 -25.14
CA LEU A 156 11.36 -13.57 -24.04
C LEU A 156 12.34 -14.68 -24.44
N GLU A 157 12.07 -15.37 -25.56
CA GLU A 157 12.91 -16.48 -26.02
C GLU A 157 14.32 -16.01 -26.39
N SER A 158 14.45 -14.83 -27.00
CA SER A 158 15.75 -14.22 -27.31
C SER A 158 16.50 -13.85 -26.03
N THR A 159 15.83 -13.27 -25.04
CA THR A 159 16.43 -12.96 -23.74
C THR A 159 16.94 -14.23 -23.07
N PHE A 160 16.13 -15.30 -22.99
CA PHE A 160 16.60 -16.57 -22.43
C PHE A 160 17.81 -17.13 -23.18
N SER A 161 17.78 -17.13 -24.51
CA SER A 161 18.90 -17.57 -25.34
C SER A 161 20.18 -16.78 -25.07
N ASN A 162 20.09 -15.44 -24.94
CA ASN A 162 21.22 -14.56 -24.68
C ASN A 162 21.89 -14.85 -23.31
N PHE A 163 21.12 -15.32 -22.33
CA PHE A 163 21.62 -15.73 -21.02
C PHE A 163 21.94 -17.24 -20.93
N GLY A 164 21.94 -17.96 -22.06
CA GLY A 164 22.26 -19.39 -22.12
C GLY A 164 21.22 -20.26 -21.42
N ILE A 165 19.96 -19.82 -21.38
CA ILE A 165 18.83 -20.55 -20.84
C ILE A 165 18.01 -21.10 -22.00
N ASN A 166 17.88 -22.41 -22.08
CA ASN A 166 17.00 -23.05 -23.05
C ASN A 166 15.60 -23.19 -22.43
N ALA A 167 14.67 -22.34 -22.86
CA ALA A 167 13.28 -22.33 -22.43
C ALA A 167 12.39 -21.88 -23.58
N LYS A 168 11.12 -22.31 -23.58
CA LYS A 168 10.13 -21.98 -24.61
C LYS A 168 8.86 -21.44 -24.00
N VAL A 169 8.20 -20.52 -24.70
CA VAL A 169 6.85 -20.09 -24.32
C VAL A 169 5.84 -21.15 -24.82
N VAL A 170 5.06 -21.72 -23.91
CA VAL A 170 4.05 -22.75 -24.22
C VAL A 170 2.62 -22.24 -24.14
N GLY A 171 2.40 -21.09 -23.50
CA GLY A 171 1.08 -20.50 -23.33
C GLY A 171 1.16 -19.02 -23.02
N VAL A 172 0.08 -18.30 -23.33
CA VAL A 172 -0.06 -16.87 -23.04
C VAL A 172 -1.48 -16.63 -22.55
N ILE A 173 -1.60 -15.97 -21.39
CA ILE A 173 -2.88 -15.56 -20.81
C ILE A 173 -2.83 -14.05 -20.64
N GLN A 174 -3.69 -13.33 -21.34
CA GLN A 174 -3.75 -11.88 -21.29
C GLN A 174 -4.85 -11.44 -20.32
N GLY A 175 -4.45 -10.73 -19.26
CA GLY A 175 -5.38 -10.03 -18.37
C GLY A 175 -5.46 -8.54 -18.69
N PRO A 176 -6.29 -7.77 -17.95
CA PRO A 176 -6.51 -6.34 -18.20
C PRO A 176 -5.24 -5.48 -18.05
N THR A 177 -4.43 -5.77 -17.03
CA THR A 177 -3.26 -4.97 -16.65
C THR A 177 -1.94 -5.62 -17.02
N VAL A 178 -1.90 -6.95 -17.05
CA VAL A 178 -0.69 -7.74 -17.26
C VAL A 178 -0.99 -8.94 -18.17
N THR A 179 0.04 -9.44 -18.85
CA THR A 179 0.01 -10.68 -19.61
C THR A 179 0.94 -11.70 -18.97
N ARG A 180 0.44 -12.89 -18.67
CA ARG A 180 1.21 -14.02 -18.14
C ARG A 180 1.67 -14.92 -19.28
N TYR A 181 2.98 -15.07 -19.42
CA TYR A 181 3.62 -16.01 -20.34
C TYR A 181 4.00 -17.27 -19.57
N GLU A 182 3.57 -18.43 -20.06
CA GLU A 182 3.91 -19.74 -19.49
C GLU A 182 5.18 -20.26 -20.15
N ILE A 183 6.24 -20.41 -19.36
CA ILE A 183 7.57 -20.76 -19.82
C ILE A 183 7.88 -22.19 -19.41
N GLN A 184 8.18 -23.05 -20.38
CA GLN A 184 8.66 -24.40 -20.15
C GLN A 184 10.19 -24.42 -20.24
N PRO A 185 10.92 -24.56 -19.12
CA PRO A 185 12.37 -24.77 -19.17
C PRO A 185 12.71 -26.15 -19.72
N ALA A 186 13.83 -26.24 -20.45
CA ALA A 186 14.39 -27.52 -20.86
C ALA A 186 14.88 -28.34 -19.64
N PRO A 187 14.94 -29.69 -19.74
CA PRO A 187 15.46 -30.54 -18.68
C PRO A 187 16.86 -30.09 -18.22
N GLY A 188 17.06 -30.02 -16.91
CA GLY A 188 18.34 -29.62 -16.31
C GLY A 188 18.54 -28.10 -16.15
N VAL A 189 17.67 -27.27 -16.71
CA VAL A 189 17.67 -25.83 -16.40
C VAL A 189 17.15 -25.60 -14.98
N LYS A 190 17.97 -24.96 -14.14
CA LYS A 190 17.59 -24.60 -12.78
C LYS A 190 16.54 -23.47 -12.80
N ILE A 191 15.46 -23.63 -12.04
CA ILE A 191 14.41 -22.60 -11.88
C ILE A 191 15.01 -21.27 -11.41
N SER A 192 16.00 -21.31 -10.51
CA SER A 192 16.66 -20.11 -9.99
C SER A 192 17.34 -19.27 -11.07
N LYS A 193 17.79 -19.88 -12.18
CA LYS A 193 18.35 -19.11 -13.30
C LYS A 193 17.29 -18.22 -13.94
N ILE A 194 16.05 -18.69 -14.04
CA ILE A 194 14.95 -17.92 -14.63
C ILE A 194 14.48 -16.84 -13.66
N THR A 195 14.28 -17.18 -12.39
CA THR A 195 13.82 -16.20 -11.38
C THR A 195 14.82 -15.04 -11.18
N ASN A 196 16.12 -15.31 -11.35
CA ASN A 196 17.17 -14.29 -11.24
C ASN A 196 17.23 -13.33 -12.43
N LEU A 197 16.61 -13.65 -13.58
CA LEU A 197 16.55 -12.78 -14.75
C LEU A 197 15.42 -11.74 -14.68
N SER A 198 14.71 -11.59 -13.55
CA SER A 198 13.60 -10.63 -13.44
C SER A 198 13.98 -9.22 -13.93
N ASN A 199 15.14 -8.70 -13.52
CA ASN A 199 15.61 -7.38 -13.95
C ASN A 199 15.97 -7.33 -15.45
N ASP A 200 16.62 -8.37 -15.96
CA ASP A 200 17.04 -8.43 -17.37
C ASP A 200 15.83 -8.58 -18.31
N ILE A 201 14.80 -9.32 -17.88
CA ILE A 201 13.54 -9.45 -18.60
C ILE A 201 12.79 -8.11 -18.55
N ALA A 202 12.72 -7.45 -17.40
CA ALA A 202 12.12 -6.12 -17.29
C ALA A 202 12.81 -5.11 -18.22
N LEU A 203 14.14 -5.16 -18.31
CA LEU A 203 14.92 -4.35 -19.24
C LEU A 203 14.59 -4.67 -20.71
N ALA A 204 14.55 -5.95 -21.08
CA ALA A 204 14.23 -6.38 -22.44
C ALA A 204 12.82 -5.94 -22.90
N PHE A 205 11.88 -5.88 -21.96
CA PHE A 205 10.51 -5.42 -22.21
C PHE A 205 10.31 -3.91 -22.05
N ALA A 206 11.33 -3.18 -21.63
CA ALA A 206 11.25 -1.75 -21.29
C ALA A 206 10.12 -1.45 -20.27
N VAL A 207 10.00 -2.29 -19.25
CA VAL A 207 9.04 -2.13 -18.14
C VAL A 207 9.77 -1.96 -16.81
N ALA A 208 9.07 -1.40 -15.83
CA ALA A 208 9.65 -1.15 -14.50
C ALA A 208 10.02 -2.44 -13.76
N SER A 209 9.19 -3.48 -13.88
CA SER A 209 9.41 -4.78 -13.26
C SER A 209 8.54 -5.86 -13.91
N VAL A 210 8.91 -7.13 -13.66
CA VAL A 210 8.12 -8.31 -14.01
C VAL A 210 7.93 -9.18 -12.77
N ARG A 211 6.81 -9.89 -12.70
CA ARG A 211 6.56 -10.88 -11.63
C ARG A 211 6.81 -12.28 -12.19
N ILE A 212 7.62 -13.06 -11.49
CA ILE A 212 7.94 -14.45 -11.86
C ILE A 212 7.35 -15.38 -10.82
N GLU A 213 6.50 -16.29 -11.26
CA GLU A 213 5.87 -17.33 -10.46
C GLU A 213 6.43 -18.70 -10.86
N ALA A 214 7.19 -19.33 -9.96
CA ALA A 214 7.89 -20.56 -10.27
C ALA A 214 7.83 -21.55 -9.09
N PRO A 215 7.31 -22.78 -9.27
CA PRO A 215 6.51 -23.25 -10.42
C PRO A 215 5.06 -22.71 -10.38
N ILE A 216 4.36 -22.75 -11.52
CA ILE A 216 2.91 -22.53 -11.57
C ILE A 216 2.21 -23.74 -10.91
N PRO A 217 1.31 -23.54 -9.94
CA PRO A 217 0.56 -24.64 -9.33
C PRO A 217 -0.17 -25.51 -10.37
N GLY A 218 0.06 -26.82 -10.33
CA GLY A 218 -0.59 -27.76 -11.25
C GLY A 218 -0.02 -27.82 -12.68
N LYS A 219 1.03 -27.05 -13.00
CA LYS A 219 1.71 -27.08 -14.31
C LYS A 219 3.23 -27.20 -14.13
N ASN A 220 3.91 -27.87 -15.07
CA ASN A 220 5.37 -27.97 -15.09
C ASN A 220 6.04 -26.76 -15.74
N ALA A 221 5.54 -25.55 -15.48
CA ALA A 221 5.96 -24.32 -16.14
C ALA A 221 6.23 -23.18 -15.14
N VAL A 222 6.90 -22.13 -15.62
CA VAL A 222 7.17 -20.88 -14.89
C VAL A 222 6.30 -19.78 -15.50
N GLY A 223 5.53 -19.07 -14.68
CA GLY A 223 4.71 -17.94 -15.12
C GLY A 223 5.51 -16.64 -15.06
N ILE A 224 5.53 -15.88 -16.14
CA ILE A 224 6.13 -14.54 -16.17
C ILE A 224 5.05 -13.53 -16.55
N GLU A 225 4.71 -12.67 -15.59
CA GLU A 225 3.73 -11.61 -15.75
C GLU A 225 4.43 -10.31 -16.14
N VAL A 226 4.09 -9.82 -17.33
CA VAL A 226 4.61 -8.58 -17.88
C VAL A 226 3.47 -7.57 -17.98
N PRO A 227 3.66 -6.31 -17.54
CA PRO A 227 2.68 -5.25 -17.73
C PRO A 227 2.28 -5.07 -19.20
N ASN A 228 0.99 -4.90 -19.45
CA ASN A 228 0.51 -4.54 -20.78
C ASN A 228 0.93 -3.10 -21.11
N ARG A 229 1.18 -2.84 -22.39
CA ARG A 229 1.42 -1.47 -22.90
C ARG A 229 0.21 -0.58 -22.70
N GLU A 230 -0.96 -1.12 -23.02
CA GLU A 230 -2.26 -0.49 -22.80
C GLU A 230 -2.98 -1.31 -21.72
N ARG A 231 -3.30 -0.66 -20.61
CA ARG A 231 -4.00 -1.27 -19.48
C ARG A 231 -5.47 -0.92 -19.59
N ILE A 232 -6.32 -1.91 -19.42
CA ILE A 232 -7.77 -1.74 -19.48
C ILE A 232 -8.30 -1.51 -18.07
N ASP A 233 -9.12 -0.49 -17.91
CA ASP A 233 -9.80 -0.20 -16.65
C ASP A 233 -10.87 -1.25 -16.34
N VAL A 234 -10.89 -1.74 -15.11
CA VAL A 234 -11.90 -2.68 -14.61
C VAL A 234 -12.96 -1.89 -13.84
N TYR A 235 -14.19 -1.86 -14.35
CA TYR A 235 -15.28 -1.06 -13.77
C TYR A 235 -16.02 -1.83 -12.68
N LEU A 236 -16.40 -1.15 -11.59
CA LEU A 236 -17.17 -1.78 -10.51
C LEU A 236 -18.49 -2.38 -11.02
N ARG A 237 -19.14 -1.71 -11.97
CA ARG A 237 -20.39 -2.19 -12.58
C ARG A 237 -20.23 -3.55 -13.22
N GLU A 238 -19.12 -3.78 -13.92
CA GLU A 238 -18.80 -5.04 -14.58
C GLU A 238 -18.71 -6.18 -13.56
N ILE A 239 -18.01 -5.95 -12.43
CA ILE A 239 -17.84 -6.95 -11.38
C ILE A 239 -19.17 -7.24 -10.68
N LEU A 240 -19.97 -6.21 -10.37
CA LEU A 240 -21.29 -6.40 -9.74
C LEU A 240 -22.32 -7.04 -10.68
N GLN A 241 -22.10 -6.93 -12.00
CA GLN A 241 -22.92 -7.58 -13.01
C GLN A 241 -22.55 -9.04 -13.25
N SER A 242 -21.39 -9.50 -12.76
CA SER A 242 -20.93 -10.88 -12.93
C SER A 242 -21.88 -11.88 -12.27
N ASP A 243 -21.94 -13.09 -12.82
CA ASP A 243 -22.78 -14.17 -12.29
C ASP A 243 -22.30 -14.61 -10.91
N GLU A 244 -21.00 -14.58 -10.65
CA GLU A 244 -20.40 -14.89 -9.35
C GLU A 244 -20.89 -13.93 -8.25
N PHE A 245 -20.97 -12.63 -8.56
CA PHE A 245 -21.44 -11.64 -7.59
C PHE A 245 -22.97 -11.69 -7.43
N LYS A 246 -23.71 -11.71 -8.54
CA LYS A 246 -25.18 -11.73 -8.52
C LYS A 246 -25.77 -12.95 -7.82
N ASN A 247 -25.17 -14.13 -8.04
CA ASN A 247 -25.65 -15.39 -7.49
C ASN A 247 -24.96 -15.77 -6.17
N SER A 248 -24.19 -14.85 -5.59
CA SER A 248 -23.49 -15.06 -4.33
C SER A 248 -24.48 -15.35 -3.19
N LYS A 249 -24.19 -16.40 -2.41
CA LYS A 249 -24.95 -16.76 -1.20
C LYS A 249 -24.42 -16.08 0.06
N PHE A 250 -23.33 -15.32 -0.04
CA PHE A 250 -22.72 -14.65 1.09
C PHE A 250 -23.60 -13.48 1.54
N LYS A 251 -23.70 -13.25 2.86
CA LYS A 251 -24.45 -12.11 3.41
C LYS A 251 -23.79 -10.76 3.13
N LEU A 252 -22.47 -10.78 2.91
CA LEU A 252 -21.64 -9.59 2.66
C LEU A 252 -20.60 -9.92 1.57
N PRO A 253 -21.01 -10.04 0.30
CA PRO A 253 -20.07 -10.25 -0.79
C PRO A 253 -19.25 -8.98 -1.05
N ILE A 254 -17.96 -9.15 -1.35
CA ILE A 254 -17.05 -8.05 -1.68
C ILE A 254 -16.54 -8.27 -3.10
N ALA A 255 -16.78 -7.28 -3.96
CA ALA A 255 -16.22 -7.21 -5.31
C ALA A 255 -14.80 -6.63 -5.23
N LEU A 256 -13.78 -7.42 -5.61
CA LEU A 256 -12.36 -7.00 -5.57
C LEU A 256 -11.83 -6.54 -6.93
N GLY A 257 -12.09 -7.31 -8.00
CA GLY A 257 -11.51 -7.07 -9.31
C GLY A 257 -11.57 -8.30 -10.23
N ILE A 258 -10.84 -8.21 -11.33
CA ILE A 258 -10.63 -9.31 -12.29
C ILE A 258 -9.22 -9.87 -12.08
N ASP A 259 -9.11 -11.19 -11.97
CA ASP A 259 -7.83 -11.90 -11.95
C ASP A 259 -7.34 -12.18 -13.37
N ILE A 260 -6.04 -12.41 -13.52
CA ILE A 260 -5.38 -12.65 -14.81
C ILE A 260 -5.48 -14.12 -15.26
N GLY A 261 -6.03 -15.01 -14.45
CA GLY A 261 -6.28 -16.42 -14.79
C GLY A 261 -6.24 -17.35 -13.58
#